data_AF-A0A954I6D5-F1
#
_entry.id   AF-A0A954I6D5-F1
#
_cell.length_a   1.000
_cell.length_b   1.000
_cell.length_c   1.000
_cell.angle_alpha   90.00
_cell.angle_beta   90.00
_cell.angle_gamma   90.00
#
_symmetry.space_group_name_H-M   'P 1'
#
loop_
_entity.id
_entity.type
_entity.pdbx_description
1 polymer ?
#
loop_
_entity_poly.entity_id
_entity_poly.type
_entity_poly.pdbx_seq_one_letter_code
_entity_poly.pdbx_strand_id
1 'polypeptide(L)' 'VEEWIGAELAGRVKVVPIPGTDLSSTTMRERIRNGRNLRFMTPRAVEAFILQHGIYRQR' A
#
# COMPACT_ATOMS: atom_id res chain seq x y z
N VAL A 1 15.54 -12.23 8.73
CA VAL A 1 14.39 -12.15 9.66
C VAL A 1 14.88 -12.20 11.09
N GLU A 2 15.55 -13.27 11.51
CA GLU A 2 16.15 -13.36 12.86
C GLU A 2 17.08 -12.19 13.21
N GLU A 3 17.93 -11.74 12.29
CA GLU A 3 18.77 -10.54 12.49
C GLU A 3 17.96 -9.26 12.79
N TRP A 4 16.72 -9.17 12.30
CA TRP A 4 15.89 -7.97 12.39
C TRP A 4 14.89 -8.01 13.55
N ILE A 5 14.45 -9.21 13.96
CA ILE A 5 13.40 -9.39 14.98
C ILE A 5 13.79 -10.34 16.13
N GLY A 6 15.01 -10.91 16.11
CA GLY A 6 15.50 -11.88 17.11
C GLY A 6 14.98 -13.31 16.91
N ALA A 7 15.64 -14.26 17.59
CA ALA A 7 15.40 -15.70 17.47
C ALA A 7 13.99 -16.13 17.93
N GLU A 8 13.51 -15.57 19.05
CA GLU A 8 12.21 -15.92 19.62
C GLU A 8 11.05 -15.59 18.66
N LEU A 9 11.05 -14.38 18.10
CA LEU A 9 10.01 -13.96 17.15
C LEU A 9 10.18 -14.63 15.80
N ALA A 10 11.42 -14.83 15.32
CA ALA A 10 11.68 -15.54 14.08
C ALA A 10 11.10 -16.97 14.08
N GLY A 11 11.14 -17.68 15.22
CA GLY A 11 10.53 -18.99 15.38
C GLY A 11 9.00 -19.03 15.20
N ARG A 12 8.33 -17.87 15.26
CA ARG A 12 6.88 -17.73 15.05
C ARG A 12 6.52 -17.10 13.70
N VAL A 13 7.50 -16.79 12.86
CA VAL A 13 7.30 -16.15 11.55
C VAL A 13 7.47 -17.15 10.42
N LYS A 14 6.45 -17.25 9.55
CA LYS A 14 6.52 -18.02 8.31
C LYS A 14 6.79 -17.08 7.13
N VAL A 15 7.95 -17.22 6.50
CA VAL A 15 8.29 -16.47 5.27
C VAL A 15 7.64 -17.16 4.08
N VAL A 16 6.88 -16.40 3.29
CA VAL A 16 6.22 -16.89 2.06
C VAL A 16 6.77 -16.11 0.87
N PRO A 17 7.39 -16.77 -0.13
CA PRO A 17 7.86 -16.07 -1.32
C PRO A 17 6.67 -15.63 -2.17
N ILE A 18 6.67 -14.35 -2.55
CA ILE A 18 5.68 -13.76 -3.46
C ILE A 18 6.40 -12.89 -4.48
N PRO A 19 5.82 -12.67 -5.67
CA PRO A 19 6.31 -11.65 -6.58
C PRO A 19 6.33 -10.28 -5.89
N GLY A 20 7.48 -9.59 -5.97
CA GLY A 20 7.60 -8.23 -5.49
C GLY A 20 6.65 -7.31 -6.25
N THR A 21 5.97 -6.42 -5.53
CA THR A 21 5.12 -5.39 -6.13
C THR A 21 5.53 -4.04 -5.57
N ASP A 22 5.94 -3.12 -6.43
CA ASP A 22 6.37 -1.77 -6.03
C ASP A 22 5.14 -0.87 -5.80
N LEU A 23 4.33 -1.21 -4.80
CA LEU A 23 3.14 -0.45 -4.39
C LEU A 23 3.34 0.13 -3.00
N SER A 24 3.32 1.46 -2.93
CA SER A 24 3.38 2.22 -1.69
C SER A 24 2.12 3.04 -1.48
N SER A 25 1.50 2.90 -0.31
CA SER A 25 0.36 3.73 0.07
C SER A 25 0.72 5.21 0.17
N THR A 26 1.96 5.54 0.54
CA THR A 26 2.45 6.93 0.57
C THR A 26 2.43 7.54 -0.83
N THR A 27 2.99 6.84 -1.81
CA THR A 27 2.98 7.25 -3.22
C THR A 27 1.56 7.35 -3.78
N MET A 28 0.65 6.44 -3.42
CA MET A 28 -0.76 6.51 -3.84
C MET A 28 -1.47 7.74 -3.28
N ARG A 29 -1.30 8.05 -1.99
CA ARG A 29 -1.90 9.24 -1.37
C ARG A 29 -1.36 10.53 -1.98
N GLU A 30 -0.06 10.61 -2.25
CA GLU A 30 0.54 11.75 -2.94
C GLU A 30 0.01 11.94 -4.36
N ARG A 31 -0.18 10.85 -5.12
CA ARG A 31 -0.82 10.92 -6.44
C ARG A 31 -2.21 11.52 -6.36
N ILE A 32 -3.04 11.09 -5.42
CA ILE A 32 -4.40 11.61 -5.25
C ILE A 32 -4.38 13.10 -4.89
N ARG A 33 -3.51 13.52 -3.95
CA ARG A 33 -3.34 14.94 -3.60
C ARG A 33 -2.98 15.80 -4.82
N ASN A 34 -2.17 15.25 -5.73
CA ASN A 34 -1.76 15.90 -6.97
C ASN A 34 -2.73 15.68 -8.15
N GLY A 35 -3.96 15.21 -7.90
CA GLY A 35 -4.97 15.01 -8.94
C GLY A 35 -4.67 13.87 -9.92
N ARG A 36 -3.73 12.98 -9.61
CA ARG A 36 -3.37 11.83 -10.45
C ARG A 36 -4.22 10.61 -10.11
N ASN A 37 -4.54 9.81 -11.14
CA ASN A 37 -5.29 8.57 -10.99
C ASN A 37 -4.45 7.42 -10.42
N LEU A 38 -5.11 6.35 -9.97
CA LEU A 38 -4.54 5.14 -9.35
C LEU A 38 -4.74 3.89 -10.21
N ARG A 39 -4.89 4.05 -11.53
CA ARG A 39 -5.06 2.92 -12.45
C ARG A 39 -3.93 1.91 -12.27
N PHE A 40 -4.28 0.64 -12.15
CA PHE A 40 -3.37 -0.49 -11.94
C PHE A 40 -2.65 -0.53 -10.57
N MET A 41 -2.90 0.44 -9.67
CA MET A 41 -2.34 0.45 -8.32
C MET A 41 -3.31 -0.09 -7.26
N THR A 42 -4.60 -0.12 -7.58
CA THR A 42 -5.65 -0.58 -6.67
C THR A 42 -6.88 -1.05 -7.48
N PRO A 43 -7.77 -1.88 -6.93
CA PRO A 43 -9.02 -2.22 -7.57
C PRO A 43 -9.84 -0.97 -7.92
N ARG A 44 -10.55 -1.00 -9.05
CA ARG A 44 -11.34 0.15 -9.54
C ARG A 44 -12.39 0.65 -8.56
N ALA A 45 -12.99 -0.25 -7.79
CA ALA A 45 -13.95 0.12 -6.75
C ALA A 45 -13.32 0.99 -5.66
N VAL A 46 -12.05 0.75 -5.30
CA VAL A 46 -11.32 1.54 -4.29
C VAL A 46 -11.00 2.93 -4.83
N GLU A 47 -10.55 3.03 -6.08
CA GLU A 47 -10.32 4.32 -6.74
C GLU A 47 -11.61 5.15 -6.79
N ALA A 48 -12.74 4.55 -7.17
CA ALA A 48 -14.04 5.21 -7.19
C ALA A 48 -14.47 5.68 -5.79
N PHE A 49 -14.30 4.85 -4.76
CA PHE A 49 -14.62 5.19 -3.38
C PHE A 49 -13.83 6.41 -2.89
N ILE A 50 -12.52 6.42 -3.14
CA ILE A 50 -11.63 7.54 -2.77
C ILE A 50 -12.09 8.84 -3.44
N LEU A 51 -12.40 8.79 -4.74
CA LEU A 51 -12.83 9.96 -5.51
C LEU A 51 -14.18 10.49 -5.05
N GLN A 52 -15.16 9.61 -4.82
CA GLN A 52 -16.51 9.96 -4.36
C GLN A 52 -16.49 10.65 -3.00
N HIS A 53 -15.63 10.20 -2.09
CA HIS A 53 -15.58 10.71 -0.71
C HIS A 53 -14.50 11.79 -0.51
N GLY A 54 -13.78 12.17 -1.57
CA GLY A 54 -12.72 13.19 -1.49
C GLY A 54 -11.55 12.81 -0.59
N ILE A 55 -11.32 11.51 -0.36
CA ILE A 55 -10.29 11.03 0.56
C ILE A 55 -8.92 11.39 -0.01
N TYR A 56 -8.01 11.85 0.86
CA TYR A 56 -6.66 12.29 0.50
C TYR A 56 -6.58 13.53 -0.41
N ARG A 57 -7.69 14.23 -0.68
CA ARG A 57 -7.62 15.59 -1.23
C ARG A 57 -7.26 16.56 -0.09
N GLN A 58 -6.31 17.46 -0.33
CA GLN A 58 -6.11 18.58 0.58
C GLN A 58 -7.30 19.53 0.45
N ARG A 59 -7.73 20.07 1.60
CA ARG A 59 -8.83 21.03 1.69
C ARG A 59 -8.40 22.39 1.15
#